data_AF-A0AAV5XYX8-F1
#
_entry.id   AF-A0AAV5XYX8-F1
#
_cell.length_a   1.000
_cell.length_b   1.000
_cell.length_c   1.000
_cell.angle_alpha   90.00
_cell.angle_beta   90.00
_cell.angle_gamma   90.00
#
_symmetry.space_group_name_H-M   'P 1'
#
loop_
_entity.id
_entity.type
_entity.pdbx_description
1 polymer ?
#
loop_
_entity_poly.entity_id
_entity_poly.type
_entity_poly.pdbx_seq_one_letter_code
_entity_poly.pdbx_strand_id
1 'polypeptide(L)'
;MAPRRRPPKTKLLTRRELATKLAVHMQSVTRWERDGMPIAQRGARGRPSRYDLAVVEAWRAAKEAAARTPGAAVSLELERARKERAQAALTEQTHQSRARELLPRDEVKRVMEQRAAAIRAKLLAWPTTLADRVHRAGTLDGLAGVECVLAEAVREALLELAGQAL
;
A
#
# COMPACT_ATOMS: atom_id res chain seq x y z
N MET A 1 40.79 48.48 -1.23
CA MET A 1 39.74 48.87 -0.26
C MET A 1 38.39 48.77 -0.98
N ALA A 2 37.67 47.65 -0.85
CA ALA A 2 36.44 47.39 -1.61
C ALA A 2 35.26 48.20 -1.02
N PRO A 3 34.37 48.79 -1.86
CA PRO A 3 33.28 49.61 -1.37
C PRO A 3 32.24 48.76 -0.63
N ARG A 4 31.93 49.14 0.62
CA ARG A 4 30.84 48.55 1.41
C ARG A 4 29.51 48.87 0.72
N ARG A 5 28.94 47.87 0.04
CA ARG A 5 27.63 47.96 -0.63
C ARG A 5 26.57 48.25 0.44
N ARG A 6 25.96 49.45 0.37
CA ARG A 6 24.88 49.87 1.26
C ARG A 6 23.70 48.88 1.07
N PRO A 7 23.16 48.24 2.12
CA PRO A 7 22.03 47.33 1.94
C PRO A 7 20.84 48.13 1.37
N PRO A 8 20.09 47.57 0.40
CA PRO A 8 18.94 48.25 -0.16
C PRO A 8 17.93 48.52 0.95
N LYS A 9 17.29 49.71 0.94
CA LYS A 9 16.20 50.03 1.87
C LYS A 9 15.05 49.06 1.61
N THR A 10 14.98 47.96 2.37
CA THR A 10 13.88 47.01 2.22
C THR A 10 12.58 47.66 2.72
N LYS A 11 11.58 47.72 1.86
CA LYS A 11 10.25 48.20 2.24
C LYS A 11 9.66 47.23 3.26
N LEU A 12 9.51 47.68 4.50
CA LEU A 12 8.89 46.89 5.54
C LEU A 12 7.38 46.76 5.27
N LEU A 13 6.89 45.52 5.20
CA LEU A 13 5.52 45.18 4.86
C LEU A 13 4.67 44.99 6.11
N THR A 14 3.39 45.34 6.05
CA THR A 14 2.40 44.87 7.02
C THR A 14 2.11 43.39 6.82
N ARG A 15 1.48 42.76 7.82
CA ARG A 15 1.02 41.36 7.72
C ARG A 15 0.13 41.11 6.49
N ARG A 16 -0.75 42.06 6.15
CA ARG A 16 -1.64 41.95 4.98
C ARG A 16 -0.85 42.00 3.68
N GLU A 17 0.05 42.97 3.54
CA GLU A 17 0.90 43.11 2.35
C GLU A 17 1.84 41.92 2.17
N LEU A 18 2.40 41.39 3.27
CA LEU A 18 3.23 40.19 3.27
C LEU A 18 2.43 38.96 2.79
N ALA A 19 1.22 38.78 3.30
CA ALA A 19 0.33 37.69 2.88
C ALA A 19 0.00 37.76 1.39
N THR A 20 -0.31 38.96 0.88
CA THR A 20 -0.56 39.17 -0.56
C THR A 20 0.69 38.90 -1.40
N LYS A 21 1.87 39.38 -0.97
CA LYS A 21 3.13 39.18 -1.70
C LYS A 21 3.55 37.71 -1.79
N LEU A 22 3.32 36.95 -0.71
CA LEU A 22 3.64 35.53 -0.64
C LEU A 22 2.50 34.63 -1.13
N ALA A 23 1.38 35.21 -1.62
CA ALA A 23 0.19 34.50 -2.07
C ALA A 23 -0.35 33.49 -1.02
N VAL A 24 -0.31 33.86 0.26
CA VAL A 24 -0.80 33.05 1.38
C VAL A 24 -1.93 33.75 2.12
N HIS A 25 -2.73 32.97 2.85
CA HIS A 25 -3.75 33.52 3.73
C HIS A 25 -3.12 34.22 4.95
N MET A 26 -3.75 35.29 5.45
CA MET A 26 -3.23 36.05 6.61
C MET A 26 -3.07 35.20 7.88
N GLN A 27 -3.90 34.17 8.05
CA GLN A 27 -3.79 33.24 9.19
C GLN A 27 -2.50 32.43 9.15
N SER A 28 -1.96 32.14 7.96
CA SER A 28 -0.67 31.46 7.82
C SER A 28 0.47 32.32 8.38
N VAL A 29 0.43 33.63 8.14
CA VAL A 29 1.42 34.56 8.70
C VAL A 29 1.31 34.64 10.22
N THR A 30 0.10 34.67 10.78
CA THR A 30 -0.12 34.61 12.24
C THR A 30 0.42 33.32 12.85
N ARG A 31 0.25 32.19 12.17
CA ARG A 31 0.85 30.92 12.60
C ARG A 31 2.38 30.99 12.56
N TRP A 32 2.97 31.56 11.51
CA TRP A 32 4.42 31.71 11.40
C TRP A 32 5.01 32.58 12.51
N GLU A 33 4.32 33.64 12.95
CA GLU A 33 4.74 34.43 14.12
C GLU A 33 4.84 33.58 15.38
N ARG A 34 3.86 32.69 15.63
CA ARG A 34 3.90 31.75 16.76
C ARG A 34 5.02 30.73 16.63
N ASP A 35 5.34 30.34 15.40
CA ASP A 35 6.43 29.41 15.10
C ASP A 35 7.82 30.08 15.12
N GLY A 36 7.92 31.35 15.51
CA GLY A 36 9.19 32.06 15.65
C GLY A 36 9.66 32.83 14.41
N MET A 37 8.75 33.21 13.51
CA MET A 37 9.09 34.04 12.35
C MET A 37 9.69 35.39 12.77
N PRO A 38 10.79 35.85 12.14
CA PRO A 38 11.40 37.15 12.43
C PRO A 38 10.45 38.32 12.18
N ILE A 39 10.40 39.24 13.14
CA ILE A 39 9.61 40.47 13.06
C ILE A 39 10.57 41.66 13.07
N ALA A 40 10.60 42.44 11.99
CA ALA A 40 11.52 43.56 11.85
C ALA A 40 11.17 44.73 12.77
N GLN A 41 9.86 45.00 12.93
CA GLN A 41 9.37 45.95 13.91
C GLN A 41 8.11 45.38 14.56
N ARG A 42 8.22 45.02 15.84
CA ARG A 42 7.07 44.50 16.59
C ARG A 42 6.07 45.62 16.83
N GLY A 43 4.82 45.38 16.45
CA GLY A 43 3.71 46.28 16.71
C GLY A 43 3.41 46.40 18.21
N ALA A 44 2.89 47.55 18.61
CA ALA A 44 2.33 47.80 19.94
C ALA A 44 0.80 47.95 19.83
N ARG A 45 0.11 48.19 20.95
CA ARG A 45 -1.34 48.38 20.95
C ARG A 45 -1.74 49.48 19.95
N GLY A 46 -2.51 49.10 18.92
CA GLY A 46 -2.95 49.99 17.84
C GLY A 46 -1.96 50.19 16.67
N ARG A 47 -0.76 49.60 16.70
CA ARG A 47 0.24 49.70 15.61
C ARG A 47 0.54 48.33 15.01
N PRO A 48 0.40 48.12 13.69
CA PRO A 48 0.67 46.82 13.07
C PRO A 48 2.17 46.50 13.08
N SER A 49 2.50 45.23 13.31
CA SER A 49 3.85 44.70 13.12
C SER A 49 4.31 44.83 11.66
N ARG A 50 5.61 45.00 11.48
CA ARG A 50 6.27 45.15 10.18
C ARG A 50 7.29 44.05 9.95
N TYR A 51 7.37 43.60 8.71
CA TYR A 51 8.18 42.46 8.30
C TYR A 51 9.07 42.83 7.12
N ASP A 52 10.28 42.30 7.12
CA ASP A 52 11.15 42.33 5.95
C ASP A 52 10.90 41.06 5.13
N LEU A 53 10.53 41.23 3.85
CA LEU A 53 10.21 40.12 2.96
C LEU A 53 11.40 39.16 2.81
N ALA A 54 12.60 39.67 2.60
CA ALA A 54 13.78 38.85 2.35
C ALA A 54 14.15 38.01 3.58
N VAL A 55 13.98 38.57 4.78
CA VAL A 55 14.24 37.86 6.05
C VAL A 55 13.21 36.76 6.28
N VAL A 56 11.93 37.04 5.99
CA VAL A 56 10.85 36.05 6.12
C VAL A 56 11.02 34.91 5.12
N GLU A 57 11.40 35.21 3.88
CA GLU A 57 11.69 34.20 2.86
C GLU A 57 12.87 33.32 3.24
N ALA A 58 13.97 33.91 3.73
CA ALA A 58 15.13 33.16 4.21
C ALA A 58 14.79 32.24 5.39
N TRP A 59 13.99 32.73 6.35
CA TRP A 59 13.50 31.90 7.46
C TRP A 59 12.63 30.74 6.98
N ARG A 60 11.72 30.98 6.02
CA ARG A 60 10.90 29.93 5.41
C ARG A 60 11.75 28.89 4.69
N ALA A 61 12.71 29.33 3.88
CA ALA A 61 13.62 28.44 3.17
C ALA A 61 14.45 27.58 4.13
N ALA A 62 14.94 28.17 5.23
CA ALA A 62 15.65 27.44 6.28
C ALA A 62 14.75 26.40 6.97
N LYS A 63 13.49 26.74 7.27
CA LYS A 63 12.51 25.82 7.87
C LYS A 63 12.12 24.68 6.92
N GLU A 64 11.94 24.97 5.64
CA GLU A 64 11.66 23.97 4.60
C GLU A 64 12.89 23.07 4.35
N ALA A 65 14.11 23.62 4.36
CA ALA A 65 15.34 22.85 4.27
C ALA A 65 15.55 21.93 5.50
N ALA A 66 15.25 22.43 6.71
CA ALA A 66 15.26 21.63 7.92
C ALA A 66 14.23 20.48 7.82
N ALA A 67 13.02 20.74 7.32
CA ALA A 67 11.99 19.71 7.13
C ALA A 67 12.36 18.65 6.07
N ARG A 68 13.23 18.98 5.10
CA ARG A 68 13.75 18.04 4.09
C ARG A 68 14.99 17.28 4.55
N THR A 69 15.60 17.67 5.67
CA THR A 69 16.77 16.98 6.22
C THR A 69 16.31 15.72 6.98
N PRO A 70 16.78 14.51 6.63
CA PRO A 70 16.41 13.30 7.33
C PRO A 70 16.88 13.40 8.80
N GLY A 71 15.93 13.45 9.74
CA GLY A 71 16.21 13.48 11.18
C GLY A 71 15.75 14.72 11.95
N ALA A 72 15.30 15.79 11.28
CA ALA A 72 14.72 16.96 11.98
C ALA A 72 13.19 16.83 12.07
N ALA A 73 12.72 16.23 13.16
CA ALA A 73 11.33 16.27 13.63
C ALA A 73 10.25 16.31 12.53
N VAL A 74 10.27 15.33 11.63
CA VAL A 74 9.01 14.89 10.99
C VAL A 74 8.09 14.57 12.15
N SER A 75 6.94 15.26 12.23
CA SER A 75 5.97 15.15 13.33
C SER A 75 5.88 13.69 13.77
N LEU A 76 6.45 13.42 14.94
CA LEU A 76 6.55 12.08 15.51
C LEU A 76 5.16 11.40 15.53
N GLU A 77 4.12 12.22 15.68
CA GLU A 77 2.71 11.83 15.62
C GLU A 77 2.26 11.38 14.23
N LEU A 78 2.67 12.05 13.14
CA LEU A 78 2.32 11.63 11.79
C LEU A 78 2.97 10.30 11.41
N GLU A 79 4.24 10.10 11.77
CA GLU A 79 4.93 8.83 11.52
C GLU A 79 4.41 7.71 12.43
N ARG A 80 4.09 8.01 13.69
CA ARG A 80 3.40 7.06 14.58
C ARG A 80 2.03 6.66 14.03
N ALA A 81 1.22 7.62 13.57
CA ALA A 81 -0.09 7.35 12.99
C ALA A 81 0.01 6.55 11.66
N ARG A 82 1.07 6.74 10.87
CA ARG A 82 1.34 5.89 9.69
C ARG A 82 1.69 4.46 10.10
N LYS A 83 2.60 4.30 11.05
CA LYS A 83 2.99 2.99 11.59
C LYS A 83 1.81 2.26 12.21
N GLU A 84 0.98 2.96 12.98
CA GLU A 84 -0.18 2.39 13.68
C GLU A 84 -1.26 1.93 12.70
N ARG A 85 -1.54 2.70 11.63
CA ARG A 85 -2.42 2.24 10.54
C ARG A 85 -1.88 1.00 9.82
N ALA A 86 -0.58 0.99 9.51
CA ALA A 86 0.06 -0.16 8.88
C ALA A 86 0.01 -1.41 9.79
N GLN A 87 0.22 -1.23 11.09
CA GLN A 87 0.15 -2.29 12.09
C GLN A 87 -1.28 -2.82 12.25
N ALA A 88 -2.28 -1.94 12.26
CA ALA A 88 -3.68 -2.32 12.32
C ALA A 88 -4.07 -3.16 11.08
N ALA A 89 -3.66 -2.73 9.88
CA ALA A 89 -3.90 -3.47 8.64
C ALA A 89 -3.25 -4.86 8.66
N LEU A 90 -2.02 -4.98 9.16
CA LEU A 90 -1.33 -6.27 9.29
C LEU A 90 -2.05 -7.19 10.29
N THR A 91 -2.53 -6.62 11.39
CA THR A 91 -3.24 -7.37 12.45
C THR A 91 -4.57 -7.89 11.92
N GLU A 92 -5.30 -7.07 11.18
CA GLU A 92 -6.56 -7.44 10.52
C GLU A 92 -6.34 -8.56 9.49
N GLN A 93 -5.33 -8.42 8.61
CA GLN A 93 -4.99 -9.45 7.64
C GLN A 93 -4.61 -10.77 8.32
N THR A 94 -3.85 -10.70 9.42
CA THR A 94 -3.46 -11.88 10.21
C THR A 94 -4.68 -12.53 10.88
N HIS A 95 -5.60 -11.74 11.40
CA HIS A 95 -6.84 -12.22 11.99
C HIS A 95 -7.69 -12.95 10.93
N GLN A 96 -7.93 -12.34 9.78
CA GLN A 96 -8.70 -12.93 8.68
C GLN A 96 -8.06 -14.20 8.11
N SER A 97 -6.72 -14.24 8.00
CA SER A 97 -6.01 -15.45 7.59
C SER A 97 -6.15 -16.58 8.63
N ARG A 98 -6.03 -16.27 9.92
CA ARG A 98 -6.23 -17.25 11.01
C ARG A 98 -7.68 -17.73 11.12
N ALA A 99 -8.63 -16.84 10.86
CA ALA A 99 -10.05 -17.15 10.76
C ALA A 99 -10.41 -17.98 9.51
N ARG A 100 -9.44 -18.23 8.62
CA ARG A 100 -9.61 -18.93 7.33
C ARG A 100 -10.51 -18.20 6.32
N GLU A 101 -10.74 -16.91 6.52
CA GLU A 101 -11.46 -16.06 5.58
C GLU A 101 -10.56 -15.62 4.41
N LEU A 102 -9.24 -15.53 4.66
CA LEU A 102 -8.23 -15.30 3.64
C LEU A 102 -7.30 -16.50 3.49
N LEU A 103 -7.30 -17.09 2.29
CA LEU A 103 -6.35 -18.14 1.92
C LEU A 103 -5.15 -17.56 1.17
N PRO A 104 -3.91 -18.00 1.47
CA PRO A 104 -2.74 -17.60 0.71
C PRO A 104 -2.89 -18.03 -0.76
N ARG A 105 -2.80 -17.05 -1.67
CA ARG A 105 -2.95 -17.29 -3.12
C ARG A 105 -2.04 -18.41 -3.63
N ASP A 106 -0.78 -18.41 -3.21
CA ASP A 106 0.22 -19.36 -3.68
C ASP A 106 -0.07 -20.79 -3.19
N GLU A 107 -0.67 -20.92 -2.01
CA GLU A 107 -1.10 -22.21 -1.47
C GLU A 107 -2.28 -22.77 -2.26
N VAL A 108 -3.30 -21.95 -2.54
CA VAL A 108 -4.43 -22.35 -3.38
C VAL A 108 -3.96 -22.77 -4.77
N LYS A 109 -3.09 -21.96 -5.38
CA LYS A 109 -2.51 -22.25 -6.69
C LYS A 109 -1.76 -23.59 -6.67
N ARG A 110 -0.88 -23.80 -5.68
CA ARG A 110 -0.13 -25.05 -5.52
C ARG A 110 -1.04 -26.26 -5.39
N VAL A 111 -2.08 -26.20 -4.56
CA VAL A 111 -3.02 -27.31 -4.37
C VAL A 111 -3.79 -27.60 -5.66
N MET A 112 -4.24 -26.58 -6.38
CA MET A 112 -4.95 -26.76 -7.65
C MET A 112 -4.05 -27.33 -8.74
N GLU A 113 -2.81 -26.86 -8.86
CA GLU A 113 -1.82 -27.39 -9.80
C GLU A 113 -1.50 -28.87 -9.52
N GLN A 114 -1.34 -29.23 -8.24
CA GLN A 114 -1.12 -30.62 -7.82
C GLN A 114 -2.31 -31.52 -8.20
N ARG A 115 -3.55 -31.10 -7.92
CA ARG A 115 -4.76 -31.86 -8.29
C ARG A 115 -4.90 -32.01 -9.81
N ALA A 116 -4.71 -30.93 -10.56
CA ALA A 116 -4.77 -30.95 -12.02
C ALA A 116 -3.72 -31.89 -12.62
N ALA A 117 -2.49 -31.88 -12.07
CA ALA A 117 -1.42 -32.77 -12.51
C ALA A 117 -1.76 -34.25 -12.25
N ALA A 118 -2.32 -34.58 -11.09
CA ALA A 118 -2.70 -35.94 -10.73
C ALA A 118 -3.79 -36.50 -11.67
N ILE A 119 -4.85 -35.72 -11.90
CA ILE A 119 -5.93 -36.11 -12.83
C ILE A 119 -5.39 -36.28 -14.25
N ARG A 120 -4.56 -35.34 -14.71
CA ARG A 120 -3.93 -35.44 -16.04
C ARG A 120 -3.12 -36.73 -16.16
N ALA A 121 -2.34 -37.09 -15.15
CA ALA A 121 -1.57 -38.33 -15.16
C ALA A 121 -2.48 -39.56 -15.25
N LYS A 122 -3.57 -39.60 -14.47
CA LYS A 122 -4.55 -40.68 -14.53
C LYS A 122 -5.21 -40.81 -15.91
N LEU A 123 -5.74 -39.71 -16.45
CA LEU A 123 -6.40 -39.70 -17.76
C LEU A 123 -5.48 -40.21 -18.87
N LEU A 124 -4.19 -39.85 -18.83
CA LEU A 124 -3.20 -40.32 -19.79
C LEU A 124 -2.84 -41.81 -19.61
N ALA A 125 -2.98 -42.36 -18.40
CA ALA A 125 -2.74 -43.76 -18.11
C ALA A 125 -3.93 -44.67 -18.47
N TRP A 126 -5.16 -44.15 -18.47
CA TRP A 126 -6.37 -44.93 -18.71
C TRP A 126 -6.37 -45.81 -19.95
N PRO A 127 -5.88 -45.38 -21.13
CA PRO A 127 -5.87 -46.24 -22.30
C PRO A 127 -5.08 -47.53 -22.09
N THR A 128 -3.98 -47.49 -21.35
CA THR A 128 -3.16 -48.68 -21.08
C THR A 128 -3.63 -49.45 -19.86
N THR A 129 -4.15 -48.77 -18.83
CA THR A 129 -4.56 -49.41 -17.57
C THR A 129 -5.99 -49.97 -17.60
N LEU A 130 -6.88 -49.40 -18.40
CA LEU A 130 -8.28 -49.83 -18.50
C LEU A 130 -8.55 -50.74 -19.70
N ALA A 131 -7.65 -50.83 -20.68
CA ALA A 131 -7.86 -51.61 -21.91
C ALA A 131 -8.32 -53.06 -21.64
N ASP A 132 -7.59 -53.80 -20.80
CA ASP A 132 -7.95 -55.20 -20.49
C ASP A 132 -9.30 -55.30 -19.76
N ARG A 133 -9.55 -54.41 -18.79
CA ARG A 133 -10.80 -54.37 -18.03
C ARG A 133 -12.00 -54.08 -18.93
N VAL A 134 -11.87 -53.10 -19.82
CA VAL A 134 -12.90 -52.72 -20.79
C VAL A 134 -13.14 -53.85 -21.79
N HIS A 135 -12.08 -54.46 -22.33
CA HIS A 135 -12.20 -55.57 -23.27
C HIS A 135 -12.92 -56.77 -22.64
N ARG A 136 -12.53 -57.14 -21.42
CA ARG A 136 -13.15 -58.22 -20.66
C ARG A 136 -14.61 -57.94 -20.34
N ALA A 137 -14.92 -56.75 -19.82
CA ALA A 137 -16.29 -56.35 -19.51
C ALA A 137 -17.18 -56.33 -20.76
N GLY A 138 -16.65 -55.86 -21.90
CA GLY A 138 -17.36 -55.90 -23.18
C GLY A 138 -17.64 -57.31 -23.69
N THR A 139 -16.76 -58.26 -23.38
CA THR A 139 -16.92 -59.67 -23.79
C THR A 139 -17.92 -60.42 -22.92
N LEU A 140 -17.92 -60.15 -21.60
CA LEU A 140 -18.78 -60.86 -20.64
C LEU A 140 -20.17 -60.22 -20.52
N ASP A 141 -20.23 -58.89 -20.43
CA ASP A 141 -21.43 -58.15 -20.04
C ASP A 141 -21.91 -57.18 -21.14
N GLY A 142 -21.25 -57.20 -22.31
CA GLY A 142 -21.58 -56.33 -23.44
C GLY A 142 -21.39 -54.85 -23.11
N LEU A 143 -22.23 -54.00 -23.71
CA LEU A 143 -22.11 -52.54 -23.57
C LEU A 143 -22.27 -52.06 -22.13
N ALA A 144 -23.17 -52.69 -21.35
CA ALA A 144 -23.42 -52.30 -19.96
C ALA A 144 -22.18 -52.49 -19.08
N GLY A 145 -21.39 -53.56 -19.29
CA GLY A 145 -20.12 -53.77 -18.60
C GLY A 145 -19.09 -52.69 -18.90
N VAL A 146 -18.97 -52.32 -20.19
CA VAL A 146 -18.06 -51.24 -20.63
C VAL A 146 -18.43 -49.91 -19.99
N GLU A 147 -19.72 -49.55 -20.02
CA GLU A 147 -20.24 -48.33 -19.39
C GLU A 147 -19.95 -48.32 -17.89
N CYS A 148 -20.12 -49.44 -17.20
CA CYS A 148 -19.84 -49.56 -15.77
C CYS A 148 -18.36 -49.26 -15.45
N VAL A 149 -17.43 -49.89 -16.19
CA VAL A 149 -15.97 -49.71 -15.99
C VAL A 149 -15.55 -48.26 -16.26
N LEU A 150 -16.06 -47.66 -17.34
CA LEU A 150 -15.75 -46.27 -17.67
C LEU A 150 -16.34 -45.31 -16.63
N ALA A 151 -17.56 -45.55 -16.18
CA ALA A 151 -18.20 -44.72 -15.17
C ALA A 151 -17.48 -44.81 -13.82
N GLU A 152 -16.95 -45.98 -13.45
CA GLU A 152 -16.13 -46.15 -12.26
C GLU A 152 -14.82 -45.35 -12.35
N ALA A 153 -14.11 -45.44 -13.47
CA ALA A 153 -12.88 -44.66 -13.69
C ALA A 153 -13.13 -43.14 -13.62
N VAL A 154 -14.22 -42.67 -14.23
CA VAL A 154 -14.61 -41.26 -14.16
C VAL A 154 -14.93 -40.84 -12.72
N ARG A 155 -15.70 -41.64 -11.98
CA ARG A 155 -16.00 -41.35 -10.57
C ARG A 155 -14.73 -41.27 -9.73
N GLU A 156 -13.79 -42.19 -9.92
CA GLU A 156 -12.51 -42.19 -9.21
C GLU A 156 -11.72 -40.89 -9.44
N ALA A 157 -11.62 -40.44 -10.71
CA ALA A 157 -10.95 -39.18 -11.02
C ALA A 157 -11.68 -37.94 -10.45
N LEU A 158 -13.01 -37.96 -10.42
CA LEU A 158 -13.80 -36.87 -9.84
C LEU A 158 -13.67 -36.80 -8.31
N LEU A 159 -13.61 -37.95 -7.62
CA LEU A 159 -13.38 -38.01 -6.17
C LEU A 159 -12.00 -37.43 -5.81
N GLU A 160 -10.98 -37.80 -6.58
CA GLU A 160 -9.63 -37.27 -6.41
C GLU A 160 -9.56 -35.75 -6.68
N LEU A 161 -10.26 -35.27 -7.71
CA LEU A 161 -10.38 -33.83 -7.97
C LEU A 161 -11.05 -33.08 -6.82
N ALA A 162 -12.12 -33.66 -6.27
CA ALA A 162 -12.81 -33.12 -5.10
C ALA A 162 -11.91 -33.13 -3.85
N GLY A 163 -10.84 -33.93 -3.85
CA GLY A 163 -9.94 -34.13 -2.71
C GLY A 163 -10.59 -34.94 -1.61
N GLN A 164 -11.57 -35.77 -1.98
CA GLN A 164 -12.13 -36.79 -1.11
C GLN A 164 -11.21 -38.00 -1.23
N ALA A 165 -10.56 -38.39 -0.12
CA ALA A 165 -9.78 -39.61 -0.10
C ALA A 165 -10.71 -40.81 -0.40
N LEU A 166 -10.28 -41.69 -1.30
CA LEU A 166 -10.90 -42.99 -1.57
C LEU A 166 -10.77 -43.92 -0.36
#